data_AF-A0A354Q8C7-F1
#
_entry.id   AF-A0A354Q8C7-F1
#
_cell.length_a   1.000
_cell.length_b   1.000
_cell.length_c   1.000
_cell.angle_alpha   90.00
_cell.angle_beta   90.00
_cell.angle_gamma   90.00
#
_symmetry.space_group_name_H-M   'P 1'
#
loop_
_entity.id
_entity.type
_entity.pdbx_description
1 polymer ?
#
loop_
_entity_poly.entity_id
_entity_poly.type
_entity_poly.pdbx_seq_one_letter_code
_entity_poly.pdbx_strand_id
1 'polypeptide(L)'
;KLILLGGASIPETLLEQSSQLGLNVQTTYGSTEMASQVATGKSGFYQVLPFREVRIAADNEVEVRGKIVFLGYLDGTGLHQPFDENGWFKTGDIGFWCSKDPKNQGDVD
;
A
#
# COMPACT_ATOMS: atom_id res chain seq x y z
N LYS A 1 -12.57 12.50 -14.03
CA LYS A 1 -12.79 11.07 -13.68
C LYS A 1 -11.45 10.45 -13.35
N LEU A 2 -11.39 9.50 -12.43
CA LEU A 2 -10.16 8.87 -11.96
C LEU A 2 -10.35 7.35 -11.99
N ILE A 3 -9.32 6.63 -12.40
CA ILE A 3 -9.23 5.18 -12.36
C ILE A 3 -8.21 4.80 -11.28
N LEU A 4 -8.63 3.94 -10.35
CA LEU A 4 -7.75 3.36 -9.34
C LEU A 4 -7.39 1.95 -9.77
N LEU A 5 -6.10 1.66 -9.86
CA LEU A 5 -5.59 0.36 -10.29
C LEU A 5 -4.73 -0.25 -9.18
N GLY A 6 -4.93 -1.53 -8.87
CA GLY A 6 -4.20 -2.23 -7.82
C GLY A 6 -4.57 -3.70 -7.75
N GLY A 7 -4.09 -4.37 -6.71
CA GLY A 7 -4.30 -5.81 -6.47
C GLY A 7 -3.21 -6.71 -7.04
N ALA A 8 -2.30 -6.19 -7.85
CA ALA A 8 -1.11 -6.87 -8.34
C ALA A 8 -0.06 -5.83 -8.77
N SER A 9 1.13 -6.31 -9.14
CA SER A 9 2.13 -5.47 -9.81
C SER A 9 1.57 -4.94 -11.13
N ILE A 10 1.79 -3.64 -11.39
CA ILE A 10 1.22 -2.93 -12.54
C ILE A 10 2.36 -2.64 -13.52
N PRO A 11 2.32 -3.17 -14.75
CA PRO A 11 3.32 -2.87 -15.76
C PRO A 11 3.38 -1.37 -16.09
N GLU A 12 4.59 -0.81 -16.17
CA GLU A 12 4.80 0.59 -16.54
C GLU A 12 4.20 0.91 -17.92
N THR A 13 4.33 -0.03 -18.86
CA THR A 13 3.76 0.08 -20.22
C THR A 13 2.24 0.28 -20.21
N LEU A 14 1.52 -0.32 -19.26
CA LEU A 14 0.08 -0.12 -19.12
C LEU A 14 -0.25 1.31 -18.65
N LEU A 15 0.55 1.86 -17.75
CA LEU A 15 0.39 3.23 -17.25
C LEU A 15 0.71 4.25 -18.36
N GLU A 16 1.77 4.02 -19.13
CA GLU A 16 2.14 4.85 -20.28
C GLU A 16 1.03 4.87 -21.34
N GLN A 17 0.53 3.69 -21.74
CA GLN A 17 -0.56 3.57 -22.71
C GLN A 17 -1.84 4.24 -22.21
N SER A 18 -2.18 4.08 -20.93
CA SER A 18 -3.32 4.75 -20.31
C SER A 18 -3.17 6.28 -20.36
N SER A 19 -1.96 6.78 -20.09
CA SER A 19 -1.65 8.21 -20.18
C SER A 19 -1.76 8.75 -21.61
N GLN A 20 -1.32 7.99 -22.62
CA GLN A 20 -1.45 8.37 -24.04
C GLN A 20 -2.91 8.50 -24.48
N LEU A 21 -3.80 7.70 -23.88
CA LEU A 21 -5.25 7.78 -24.10
C LEU A 21 -5.93 8.89 -23.27
N GLY A 22 -5.16 9.68 -22.51
CA GLY A 22 -5.69 10.74 -21.65
C GLY A 22 -6.43 10.22 -20.41
N LEU A 23 -6.22 8.95 -20.03
CA LEU A 23 -6.84 8.37 -18.85
C LEU A 23 -6.07 8.77 -17.60
N ASN A 24 -6.79 9.32 -16.62
CA ASN A 24 -6.24 9.62 -15.30
C ASN A 24 -6.25 8.36 -14.45
N VAL A 25 -5.09 7.69 -14.36
CA VAL A 25 -4.88 6.47 -13.56
C VAL A 25 -3.97 6.77 -12.37
N GLN A 26 -4.37 6.29 -11.18
CA GLN A 26 -3.53 6.21 -10.00
C GLN A 26 -3.37 4.73 -9.61
N THR A 27 -2.18 4.35 -9.19
CA THR A 27 -1.91 3.02 -8.65
C THR A 27 -2.22 2.98 -7.15
N THR A 28 -2.49 1.79 -6.65
CA THR A 28 -2.87 1.57 -5.25
C THR A 28 -2.16 0.35 -4.68
N TYR A 29 -1.77 0.46 -3.42
CA TYR A 29 -1.34 -0.66 -2.59
C TYR A 29 -2.41 -0.93 -1.54
N GLY A 30 -2.70 -2.20 -1.31
CA GLY A 30 -3.79 -2.61 -0.44
C GLY A 30 -3.90 -4.12 -0.29
N SER A 31 -4.74 -4.55 0.64
CA SER A 31 -4.98 -5.95 0.94
C SER A 31 -6.42 -6.17 1.43
N THR A 32 -6.81 -7.44 1.55
CA THR A 32 -8.10 -7.80 2.14
C THR A 32 -8.15 -7.41 3.61
N GLU A 33 -7.05 -7.60 4.32
CA GLU A 33 -6.86 -7.32 5.75
C GLU A 33 -6.93 -5.82 6.07
N MET A 34 -6.75 -4.96 5.07
CA MET A 34 -6.88 -3.50 5.18
C MET A 34 -8.14 -2.96 4.49
N ALA A 35 -9.11 -3.84 4.21
CA ALA A 35 -10.39 -3.52 3.59
C ALA A 35 -10.22 -2.67 2.32
N SER A 36 -9.38 -3.14 1.38
CA SER A 36 -8.96 -2.47 0.15
C SER A 36 -7.66 -1.65 0.34
N GLN A 37 -7.71 -0.33 0.11
CA GLN A 37 -6.50 0.48 -0.07
C GLN A 37 -5.83 0.87 1.25
N VAL A 38 -4.51 0.72 1.29
CA VAL A 38 -3.61 1.29 2.30
C VAL A 38 -3.04 2.61 1.80
N ALA A 39 -2.60 2.65 0.54
CA ALA A 39 -1.93 3.81 -0.05
C ALA A 39 -2.29 3.96 -1.53
N THR A 40 -2.25 5.20 -2.01
CA THR A 40 -2.54 5.56 -3.42
C THR A 40 -1.44 6.46 -3.93
N GLY A 41 -1.09 6.32 -5.21
CA GLY A 41 -0.13 7.21 -5.84
C GLY A 41 0.13 6.89 -7.30
N LYS A 42 1.30 7.26 -7.79
CA LYS A 42 1.65 7.17 -9.21
C LYS A 42 3.09 6.68 -9.37
N SER A 43 3.31 5.82 -10.36
CA SER A 43 4.65 5.34 -10.73
C SER A 43 5.42 4.71 -9.57
N GLY A 44 4.74 3.96 -8.69
CA GLY A 44 5.38 3.30 -7.55
C GLY A 44 5.56 4.17 -6.30
N PHE A 45 5.30 5.47 -6.38
CA PHE A 45 5.33 6.37 -5.22
C PHE A 45 3.95 6.49 -4.61
N TYR A 46 3.81 6.07 -3.35
CA TYR A 46 2.53 5.99 -2.66
C TYR A 46 2.45 6.95 -1.48
N GLN A 47 1.27 7.54 -1.29
CA GLN A 47 0.91 8.24 -0.07
C GLN A 47 -0.06 7.39 0.75
N VAL A 48 0.27 7.19 2.03
CA VAL A 48 -0.61 6.49 2.98
C VAL A 48 -1.92 7.25 3.13
N LEU A 49 -3.04 6.53 2.99
CA LEU A 49 -4.36 7.12 3.12
C LEU A 49 -4.69 7.42 4.58
N PRO A 50 -5.57 8.39 4.86
CA PRO A 50 -6.02 8.68 6.22
C PRO A 50 -6.54 7.43 6.96
N PHE A 51 -6.34 7.44 8.28
CA PHE A 51 -6.72 6.37 9.22
C PHE A 51 -5.95 5.06 9.09
N ARG A 52 -4.89 5.04 8.27
CA ARG A 52 -3.86 3.99 8.25
C ARG A 52 -2.56 4.57 8.78
N GLU A 53 -1.78 3.70 9.40
CA GLU A 53 -0.40 3.94 9.72
C GLU A 53 0.40 2.80 9.09
N VAL A 54 1.57 3.14 8.56
CA VAL A 54 2.49 2.20 7.92
C VAL A 54 3.86 2.39 8.55
N ARG A 55 4.54 1.29 8.83
CA ARG A 55 5.97 1.28 9.12
C ARG A 55 6.66 0.21 8.31
N ILE A 56 7.96 0.37 8.12
CA ILE A 56 8.82 -0.63 7.51
C ILE A 56 9.64 -1.25 8.64
N ALA A 57 9.50 -2.56 8.85
CA ALA A 57 10.24 -3.31 9.84
C ALA A 57 11.72 -3.45 9.44
N ALA A 58 12.56 -3.97 10.35
CA ALA A 58 14.00 -4.06 10.13
C ALA A 58 14.40 -5.01 8.98
N ASP A 59 13.54 -5.97 8.64
CA ASP A 59 13.66 -6.90 7.52
C ASP A 59 12.97 -6.38 6.24
N ASN A 60 12.56 -5.11 6.24
CA ASN A 60 11.78 -4.44 5.19
C ASN A 60 10.34 -4.92 5.05
N GLU A 61 9.82 -5.74 5.98
CA GLU A 61 8.41 -6.09 5.97
C GLU A 61 7.53 -4.84 6.21
N VAL A 62 6.50 -4.69 5.38
CA VAL A 62 5.49 -3.65 5.55
C VAL A 62 4.57 -4.07 6.69
N GLU A 63 4.47 -3.23 7.70
CA GLU A 63 3.53 -3.42 8.80
C GLU A 63 2.51 -2.28 8.80
N VAL A 64 1.24 -2.64 9.02
CA VAL A 64 0.11 -1.72 8.94
C VAL A 64 -0.73 -1.75 10.21
N ARG A 65 -1.29 -0.60 10.58
CA ARG A 65 -2.35 -0.52 11.60
C ARG A 65 -3.33 0.60 11.28
N GLY A 66 -4.38 0.71 12.09
CA GLY A 66 -5.31 1.84 12.05
C GLY A 66 -6.76 1.39 12.11
N LYS A 67 -7.69 2.32 11.89
CA LYS A 67 -9.13 2.06 12.07
C LYS A 67 -9.73 1.08 11.04
N ILE A 68 -8.96 0.74 10.02
CA ILE A 68 -9.41 0.06 8.81
C ILE A 68 -8.87 -1.37 8.73
N VAL A 69 -7.97 -1.74 9.65
CA VAL A 69 -7.48 -3.11 9.76
C VAL A 69 -8.64 -4.04 10.16
N PHE A 70 -8.68 -5.23 9.59
CA PHE A 70 -9.67 -6.26 9.92
C PHE A 70 -9.66 -6.65 11.40
N LEU A 71 -10.66 -7.42 11.85
CA LEU A 71 -10.72 -7.90 13.23
C LEU A 71 -9.82 -9.11 13.50
N GLY A 72 -9.37 -9.79 12.45
CA GLY A 72 -8.63 -11.05 12.50
C GLY A 72 -9.18 -12.09 11.52
N TYR A 73 -8.55 -13.26 11.52
CA TYR A 73 -8.99 -14.42 10.74
C TYR A 73 -9.98 -15.25 11.55
N LEU A 74 -11.13 -15.59 10.95
CA LEU A 74 -12.13 -16.45 11.58
C LEU A 74 -12.00 -17.86 11.03
N ASP A 75 -11.85 -18.85 11.93
CA ASP A 75 -11.92 -20.27 11.59
C ASP A 75 -12.80 -21.06 12.56
N GLY A 76 -12.79 -22.39 12.46
CA GLY A 76 -13.61 -23.28 13.29
C GLY A 76 -13.27 -23.27 14.79
N THR A 77 -12.16 -22.66 15.18
CA THR A 77 -11.72 -22.53 16.58
C THR A 77 -11.97 -21.14 17.16
N GLY A 78 -12.25 -20.14 16.31
CA GLY A 78 -12.61 -18.79 16.74
C GLY A 78 -11.95 -17.70 15.91
N LEU A 79 -11.95 -16.48 16.46
CA LEU A 79 -11.30 -15.31 15.86
C LEU A 79 -9.85 -15.24 16.32
N HIS A 80 -8.92 -15.30 15.35
CA HIS A 80 -7.49 -15.16 15.56
C HIS A 80 -7.02 -13.78 15.16
N GLN A 81 -6.34 -13.10 16.07
CA GLN A 81 -5.90 -11.72 15.88
C GLN A 81 -4.39 -11.70 15.62
N PRO A 82 -3.94 -11.53 14.37
CA PRO A 82 -2.52 -11.58 14.00
C PRO A 82 -1.83 -10.22 14.21
N PHE A 83 -2.06 -9.59 15.36
CA PHE A 83 -1.50 -8.27 15.68
C PHE A 83 -0.43 -8.38 16.76
N ASP A 84 0.58 -7.51 16.71
CA ASP A 84 1.49 -7.31 17.83
C ASP A 84 0.79 -6.60 19.01
N GLU A 85 1.50 -6.45 20.13
CA GLU A 85 1.01 -5.76 21.33
C GLU A 85 0.60 -4.29 21.11
N ASN A 86 1.05 -3.69 20.01
CA ASN A 86 0.78 -2.31 19.61
C ASN A 86 -0.23 -2.21 18.45
N GLY A 87 -0.85 -3.33 18.07
CA GLY A 87 -1.88 -3.42 17.03
C GLY A 87 -1.36 -3.45 15.60
N TRP A 88 -0.07 -3.72 15.36
CA TRP A 88 0.48 -3.83 14.01
C TRP A 88 0.24 -5.20 13.40
N PHE A 89 -0.22 -5.20 12.14
CA PHE A 89 -0.35 -6.37 11.29
C PHE A 89 0.83 -6.47 10.32
N LYS A 90 1.43 -7.65 10.27
CA LYS A 90 2.46 -8.04 9.31
C LYS A 90 1.82 -8.45 8.00
N THR A 91 2.08 -7.71 6.92
CA THR A 91 1.40 -7.94 5.62
C THR A 91 2.04 -9.07 4.82
N GLY A 92 3.29 -9.43 5.11
CA GLY A 92 4.11 -10.32 4.28
C GLY A 92 4.70 -9.65 3.03
N ASP A 93 4.41 -8.37 2.78
CA ASP A 93 4.98 -7.61 1.67
C ASP A 93 6.28 -6.92 2.08
N ILE A 94 7.19 -6.71 1.12
CA ILE A 94 8.42 -5.94 1.31
C ILE A 94 8.25 -4.53 0.75
N GLY A 95 8.70 -3.51 1.48
CA GLY A 95 8.60 -2.11 1.07
C GLY A 95 9.69 -1.21 1.63
N PHE A 96 9.83 -0.03 1.03
CA PHE A 96 10.84 0.97 1.39
C PHE A 96 10.21 2.37 1.39
N TRP A 97 10.73 3.25 2.25
CA TRP A 97 10.38 4.66 2.18
C TRP A 97 11.27 5.36 1.15
N CYS A 98 10.67 5.86 0.08
CA CYS A 98 11.39 6.71 -0.86
C CYS A 98 11.66 8.08 -0.20
N SER A 99 12.91 8.53 -0.23
CA SER A 99 13.26 9.90 0.12
C SER A 99 13.11 10.80 -1.10
N LYS A 100 12.48 11.98 -0.94
CA LYS A 100 12.52 13.00 -2.01
C LYS A 100 13.86 13.74 -1.94
N ASP A 101 14.62 13.77 -3.02
CA ASP A 101 15.73 14.73 -3.17
C ASP A 101 15.13 16.14 -3.33
N PRO A 102 15.43 17.11 -2.44
CA PRO A 102 14.94 18.48 -2.59
C PRO A 102 15.51 19.23 -3.80
N LYS A 103 16.61 18.73 -4.41
CA LYS A 103 17.38 19.44 -5.45
C LYS A 103 17.17 18.90 -6.86
N ASN A 104 16.75 17.65 -7.00
CA ASN A 104 16.38 17.05 -8.27
C ASN A 104 14.95 16.53 -8.14
N GLN A 105 14.08 16.88 -9.09
CA GLN A 105 12.75 16.26 -9.22
C GLN A 105 12.85 14.81 -9.74
N GLY A 106 13.85 14.07 -9.27
CA GLY A 106 14.07 12.66 -9.51
C GLY A 106 14.19 11.96 -8.17
N ASP A 107 13.46 10.87 -8.03
CA ASP A 107 13.41 10.08 -6.82
C ASP A 107 14.72 9.28 -6.64
N VAL A 108 15.17 9.14 -5.40
CA VAL A 108 16.37 8.37 -5.04
C VAL A 108 15.89 7.10 -4.35
N ASP A 109 16.28 5.95 -4.90
CA ASP A 109 15.99 4.60 -4.39
C ASP A 109 16.43 4.42 -2.92
#